data_AF-A0A8B8AVV4-F1
#
_entry.id   AF-A0A8B8AVV4-F1
#
_cell.length_a   1.000
_cell.length_b   1.000
_cell.length_c   1.000
_cell.angle_alpha   90.00
_cell.angle_beta   90.00
_cell.angle_gamma   90.00
#
_symmetry.space_group_name_H-M   'P 1'
#
loop_
_entity.id
_entity.type
_entity.pdbx_description
1 polymer ?
#
loop_
_entity_poly.entity_id
_entity_poly.type
_entity_poly.pdbx_seq_one_letter_code
_entity_poly.pdbx_strand_id
1 'polypeptide(L)'
;MVVNFTKDNGNALTGADGVSSPINNIVHSLFSEIDLSLNGKVITPGTDTYPFKAYLEKLLSYEHDTLNTQMKACTMWYKDTPTAMDDYELKEAVWTAAELPVQNDKVNLTKNLDPPVYPDGSQNEGLRKRHDLVEDGDKIVLLDSLHLDLFQQEKFIPNGVDIRLRFNRTKSNFFMMTKAGSDGKVNILSMLMWMRKVRPAPSVLNTINQRLNTETAKYLLRRVEVKTFTIARGTQSKIEDHLFQGQMPKRIVLGLVSNAGFNGDPTKNPFNFQNAGVKKLEVSINGDNTCLVLSNRTLRTTCT
;
A
#
# COMPACT_ATOMS: atom_id res chain seq x y z
N MET A 1 -1.06 12.75 -10.66
CA MET A 1 -1.91 11.92 -11.53
C MET A 1 -3.34 12.39 -11.37
N VAL A 2 -4.07 12.62 -12.45
CA VAL A 2 -5.50 12.97 -12.41
C VAL A 2 -6.29 11.71 -12.76
N VAL A 3 -7.20 11.31 -11.88
CA VAL A 3 -8.02 10.10 -12.04
C VAL A 3 -9.49 10.41 -11.75
N ASN A 4 -10.38 9.53 -12.19
CA ASN A 4 -11.72 9.40 -11.60
C ASN A 4 -12.05 7.92 -11.37
N PHE A 5 -13.00 7.66 -10.49
CA PHE A 5 -13.43 6.32 -10.11
C PHE A 5 -14.85 6.10 -10.62
N THR A 6 -15.09 5.01 -11.33
CA THR A 6 -16.40 4.74 -11.92
C THR A 6 -16.70 3.25 -11.91
N LYS A 7 -17.96 2.88 -12.08
CA LYS A 7 -18.34 1.53 -12.51
C LYS A 7 -17.86 1.25 -13.94
N ASP A 8 -17.96 0.02 -14.43
CA ASP A 8 -17.49 -0.32 -15.78
C ASP A 8 -18.34 0.35 -16.85
N ASN A 9 -19.64 0.55 -16.58
CA ASN A 9 -20.57 1.32 -17.40
C ASN A 9 -20.30 2.84 -17.41
N GLY A 10 -19.35 3.33 -16.61
CA GLY A 10 -18.98 4.74 -16.52
C GLY A 10 -19.82 5.57 -15.53
N ASN A 11 -20.80 4.97 -14.87
CA ASN A 11 -21.58 5.64 -13.83
C ASN A 11 -20.75 5.85 -12.55
N ALA A 12 -21.21 6.77 -11.72
CA ALA A 12 -20.72 6.99 -10.36
C ALA A 12 -20.79 5.69 -9.53
N LEU A 13 -19.98 5.63 -8.47
CA LEU A 13 -19.95 4.48 -7.56
C LEU A 13 -21.13 4.49 -6.56
N THR A 14 -22.04 5.45 -6.70
CA THR A 14 -23.25 5.61 -5.88
C THR A 14 -24.31 4.52 -6.14
N GLY A 15 -25.22 4.36 -5.18
CA GLY A 15 -26.44 3.56 -5.30
C GLY A 15 -26.39 2.16 -4.67
N ALA A 16 -27.56 1.54 -4.54
CA ALA A 16 -27.75 0.21 -3.93
C ALA A 16 -27.18 -0.94 -4.78
N ASP A 17 -26.90 -0.68 -6.06
CA ASP A 17 -26.46 -1.66 -7.07
C ASP A 17 -24.97 -2.02 -6.97
N GLY A 18 -24.47 -2.16 -5.74
CA GLY A 18 -23.14 -2.68 -5.50
C GLY A 18 -22.16 -1.65 -4.98
N VAL A 19 -21.71 -1.89 -3.75
CA VAL A 19 -20.65 -1.13 -3.12
C VAL A 19 -19.32 -1.46 -3.78
N SER A 20 -18.57 -0.42 -4.13
CA SER A 20 -17.27 -0.51 -4.78
C SER A 20 -16.39 0.63 -4.31
N SER A 21 -15.28 0.29 -3.65
CA SER A 21 -14.47 1.25 -2.91
C SER A 21 -12.99 0.99 -3.12
N PRO A 22 -12.16 2.01 -3.35
CA PRO A 22 -10.74 1.82 -3.52
C PRO A 22 -10.07 1.41 -2.20
N ILE A 23 -9.09 0.53 -2.32
CA ILE A 23 -8.23 0.16 -1.19
C ILE A 23 -7.26 1.30 -0.84
N ASN A 24 -6.57 1.17 0.29
CA ASN A 24 -5.49 2.09 0.63
C ASN A 24 -4.36 2.03 -0.41
N ASN A 25 -3.47 3.02 -0.40
CA ASN A 25 -2.27 3.03 -1.24
C ASN A 25 -2.55 2.96 -2.75
N ILE A 26 -3.70 3.49 -3.16
CA ILE A 26 -4.25 3.36 -4.51
C ILE A 26 -3.26 3.76 -5.63
N VAL A 27 -2.46 4.82 -5.43
CA VAL A 27 -1.50 5.31 -6.42
C VAL A 27 -0.50 4.22 -6.84
N HIS A 28 -0.06 3.39 -5.89
CA HIS A 28 0.88 2.31 -6.16
C HIS A 28 0.17 1.01 -6.53
N SER A 29 -1.04 0.78 -6.01
CA SER A 29 -1.84 -0.41 -6.34
C SER A 29 -2.35 -0.41 -7.79
N LEU A 30 -2.41 0.74 -8.45
CA LEU A 30 -2.77 0.85 -9.87
C LEU A 30 -1.77 0.18 -10.81
N PHE A 31 -0.53 -0.06 -10.36
CA PHE A 31 0.52 -0.68 -11.17
C PHE A 31 1.08 -1.91 -10.46
N SER A 32 1.07 -3.05 -11.15
CA SER A 32 1.60 -4.30 -10.61
C SER A 32 3.11 -4.31 -10.66
N GLU A 33 3.68 -3.67 -11.69
CA GLU A 33 5.12 -3.58 -11.93
C GLU A 33 5.48 -2.21 -12.50
N ILE A 34 6.67 -1.73 -12.13
CA ILE A 34 7.27 -0.53 -12.72
C ILE A 34 8.72 -0.85 -13.07
N ASP A 35 9.02 -0.86 -14.37
CA ASP A 35 10.40 -0.99 -14.85
C ASP A 35 11.03 0.37 -15.03
N LEU A 36 12.29 0.47 -14.61
CA LEU A 36 13.12 1.64 -14.84
C LEU A 36 14.36 1.24 -15.63
N SER A 37 14.54 1.90 -16.76
CA SER A 37 15.74 1.77 -17.59
C SER A 37 16.42 3.11 -17.80
N LEU A 38 17.76 3.07 -17.78
CA LEU A 38 18.62 4.20 -18.13
C LEU A 38 19.41 3.84 -19.39
N ASN A 39 19.34 4.67 -20.43
CA ASN A 39 20.02 4.43 -21.71
C ASN A 39 19.80 2.99 -22.25
N GLY A 40 18.55 2.50 -22.16
CA GLY A 40 18.17 1.16 -22.61
C GLY A 40 18.56 0.01 -21.66
N LYS A 41 19.32 0.26 -20.60
CA LYS A 41 19.67 -0.76 -19.59
C LYS A 41 18.67 -0.73 -18.44
N VAL A 42 18.04 -1.86 -18.15
CA VAL A 42 17.14 -2.02 -16.99
C VAL A 42 17.96 -1.90 -15.70
N ILE A 43 17.58 -0.96 -14.83
CA ILE A 43 18.21 -0.71 -13.53
C ILE A 43 17.37 -1.33 -12.41
N THR A 44 16.06 -1.08 -12.43
CA THR A 44 15.09 -1.70 -11.55
C THR A 44 14.18 -2.56 -12.41
N PRO A 45 14.32 -3.89 -12.37
CA PRO A 45 13.35 -4.77 -13.01
C PRO A 45 12.01 -4.66 -12.28
N GLY A 46 10.92 -4.67 -13.04
CA GLY A 46 9.58 -4.79 -12.50
C GLY A 46 9.40 -6.15 -11.83
N THR A 47 8.78 -6.12 -10.65
CA THR A 47 8.25 -7.30 -9.97
C THR A 47 6.78 -7.06 -9.71
N ASP A 48 5.97 -8.12 -9.81
CA ASP A 48 4.51 -8.14 -9.57
C ASP A 48 4.10 -7.76 -8.13
N THR A 49 5.09 -7.52 -7.26
CA THR A 49 4.97 -7.17 -5.85
C THR A 49 5.18 -5.68 -5.57
N TYR A 50 5.26 -4.83 -6.60
CA TYR A 50 5.45 -3.38 -6.43
C TYR A 50 4.46 -2.74 -5.44
N PRO A 51 3.14 -3.03 -5.46
CA PRO A 51 2.20 -2.45 -4.51
C PRO A 51 2.56 -2.74 -3.04
N PHE A 52 3.04 -3.95 -2.75
CA PHE A 52 3.45 -4.37 -1.41
C PHE A 52 4.75 -3.69 -0.97
N LYS A 53 5.73 -3.59 -1.87
CA LYS A 53 6.97 -2.85 -1.64
C LYS A 53 6.66 -1.40 -1.24
N ALA A 54 5.88 -0.71 -2.05
CA ALA A 54 5.53 0.69 -1.82
C ALA A 54 4.72 0.87 -0.53
N TYR A 55 3.77 -0.04 -0.24
CA TYR A 55 2.98 0.01 0.99
C TYR A 55 3.83 -0.14 2.25
N LEU A 56 4.70 -1.16 2.29
CA LEU A 56 5.58 -1.41 3.44
C LEU A 56 6.63 -0.32 3.60
N GLU A 57 7.23 0.16 2.52
CA GLU A 57 8.15 1.29 2.58
C GLU A 57 7.46 2.53 3.13
N LYS A 58 6.22 2.82 2.72
CA LYS A 58 5.46 3.96 3.25
C LYS A 58 5.18 3.82 4.75
N LEU A 59 4.75 2.64 5.20
CA LEU A 59 4.52 2.35 6.62
C LEU A 59 5.77 2.46 7.48
N LEU A 60 6.93 2.10 6.94
CA LEU A 60 8.19 2.04 7.69
C LEU A 60 9.03 3.31 7.59
N SER A 61 8.78 4.16 6.59
CA SER A 61 9.59 5.36 6.31
C SER A 61 8.93 6.64 6.80
N TYR A 62 7.59 6.73 6.78
CA TYR A 62 6.88 7.93 7.18
C TYR A 62 6.43 7.89 8.63
N GLU A 63 6.53 9.04 9.29
CA GLU A 63 5.98 9.23 10.63
C GLU A 63 4.45 9.26 10.61
N HIS A 64 3.85 8.95 11.76
CA HIS A 64 2.41 8.86 11.91
C HIS A 64 1.67 10.13 11.48
N ASP A 65 2.24 11.30 11.81
CA ASP A 65 1.63 12.59 11.49
C ASP A 65 1.69 12.92 10.01
N THR A 66 2.79 12.54 9.33
CA THR A 66 2.90 12.69 7.87
C THR A 66 1.87 11.82 7.16
N LEU A 67 1.67 10.59 7.63
CA LEU A 67 0.61 9.71 7.12
C LEU A 67 -0.78 10.31 7.33
N ASN A 68 -1.01 10.97 8.46
CA ASN A 68 -2.31 11.52 8.83
C ASN A 68 -2.61 12.92 8.26
N THR A 69 -1.65 13.57 7.62
CA THR A 69 -1.80 14.92 7.07
C THR A 69 -1.54 14.92 5.57
N GLN A 70 -0.27 14.92 5.16
CA GLN A 70 0.14 14.98 3.77
C GLN A 70 -0.37 13.78 2.98
N MET A 71 -0.22 12.55 3.48
CA MET A 71 -0.63 11.36 2.72
C MET A 71 -2.14 11.23 2.62
N LYS A 72 -2.90 11.70 3.61
CA LYS A 72 -4.37 11.81 3.50
C LYS A 72 -4.75 12.72 2.34
N ALA A 73 -4.18 13.93 2.29
CA ALA A 73 -4.48 14.91 1.26
C ALA A 73 -4.03 14.48 -0.15
N CYS A 74 -2.85 13.85 -0.27
CA CYS A 74 -2.23 13.56 -1.56
C CYS A 74 -2.58 12.18 -2.13
N THR A 75 -2.89 11.20 -1.28
CA THR A 75 -3.00 9.78 -1.68
C THR A 75 -4.26 9.09 -1.18
N MET A 76 -5.14 9.81 -0.49
CA MET A 76 -6.32 9.26 0.20
C MET A 76 -5.94 8.21 1.25
N TRP A 77 -4.87 8.47 2.00
CA TRP A 77 -4.36 7.56 3.01
C TRP A 77 -5.25 7.52 4.27
N TYR A 78 -6.28 6.68 4.25
CA TYR A 78 -7.09 6.38 5.43
C TYR A 78 -6.77 4.96 5.90
N LYS A 79 -6.39 4.83 7.17
CA LYS A 79 -6.13 3.53 7.79
C LYS A 79 -7.45 2.78 7.93
N ASP A 80 -7.47 1.55 7.43
CA ASP A 80 -8.58 0.64 7.62
C ASP A 80 -8.74 0.24 9.08
N THR A 81 -9.97 -0.09 9.49
CA THR A 81 -10.29 -0.51 10.86
C THR A 81 -9.65 -1.89 11.13
N PRO A 82 -8.85 -2.05 12.21
CA PRO A 82 -8.32 -3.36 12.58
C PRO A 82 -9.44 -4.39 12.76
N THR A 83 -9.20 -5.66 12.40
CA THR A 83 -10.18 -6.77 12.42
C THR A 83 -11.35 -6.69 11.43
N ALA A 84 -11.62 -5.50 10.87
CA ALA A 84 -12.66 -5.27 9.87
C ALA A 84 -12.08 -4.81 8.52
N MET A 85 -10.81 -5.12 8.20
CA MET A 85 -10.19 -4.67 6.95
C MET A 85 -10.81 -5.28 5.69
N ASP A 86 -11.46 -6.45 5.82
CA ASP A 86 -12.17 -7.14 4.74
C ASP A 86 -13.64 -6.68 4.62
N ASP A 87 -14.11 -5.80 5.50
CA ASP A 87 -15.47 -5.26 5.44
C ASP A 87 -15.56 -4.29 4.26
N TYR A 88 -16.26 -4.71 3.21
CA TYR A 88 -16.43 -3.97 1.97
C TYR A 88 -17.80 -3.30 1.83
N GLU A 89 -18.76 -3.54 2.72
CA GLU A 89 -20.08 -2.91 2.66
C GLU A 89 -20.06 -1.50 3.28
N LEU A 90 -21.08 -0.69 2.93
CA LEU A 90 -21.20 0.70 3.38
C LEU A 90 -22.54 1.01 4.06
N LYS A 91 -23.18 0.03 4.72
CA LYS A 91 -24.45 0.26 5.41
C LYS A 91 -24.34 1.33 6.50
N GLU A 92 -25.32 2.20 6.63
CA GLU A 92 -25.35 3.25 7.66
C GLU A 92 -25.27 2.69 9.07
N ALA A 93 -24.78 3.52 10.01
CA ALA A 93 -24.74 3.16 11.42
C ALA A 93 -26.17 3.02 11.97
N VAL A 94 -26.40 1.94 12.72
CA VAL A 94 -27.73 1.61 13.28
C VAL A 94 -27.68 1.75 14.80
N TRP A 95 -28.76 2.29 15.37
CA TRP A 95 -28.94 2.32 16.82
C TRP A 95 -29.37 0.94 17.32
N THR A 96 -28.66 0.42 18.33
CA THR A 96 -29.07 -0.81 19.00
C THR A 96 -30.37 -0.54 19.77
N ALA A 97 -31.40 -1.33 19.51
CA ALA A 97 -32.64 -1.24 20.28
C ALA A 97 -32.36 -1.57 21.75
N ALA A 98 -32.75 -0.66 22.65
CA ALA A 98 -32.65 -0.84 24.07
C ALA A 98 -34.05 -0.91 24.68
N GLU A 99 -34.33 -1.96 25.45
CA GLU A 99 -35.54 -2.02 26.26
C GLU A 99 -35.38 -1.08 27.46
N LEU A 100 -36.31 -0.14 27.61
CA LEU A 100 -36.32 0.82 28.70
C LEU A 100 -37.52 0.53 29.61
N PRO A 101 -37.33 0.46 30.94
CA PRO A 101 -38.44 0.21 31.86
C PRO A 101 -39.42 1.39 31.86
N VAL A 102 -40.71 1.07 31.67
CA VAL A 102 -41.82 2.02 31.78
C VAL A 102 -42.48 1.86 33.14
N GLN A 103 -42.59 2.95 33.89
CA GLN A 103 -43.32 2.97 35.16
C GLN A 103 -44.18 4.23 35.23
N ASN A 104 -45.49 4.06 35.46
CA ASN A 104 -46.46 5.17 35.55
C ASN A 104 -46.42 6.10 34.32
N ASP A 105 -46.46 5.55 33.11
CA ASP A 105 -46.38 6.28 31.83
C ASP A 105 -45.11 7.14 31.66
N LYS A 106 -44.06 6.87 32.46
CA LYS A 106 -42.74 7.49 32.35
C LYS A 106 -41.68 6.45 32.02
N VAL A 107 -40.83 6.80 31.07
CA VAL A 107 -39.66 6.01 30.69
C VAL A 107 -38.49 6.41 31.59
N ASN A 108 -37.95 5.47 32.35
CA ASN A 108 -36.78 5.72 33.19
C ASN A 108 -35.50 5.36 32.43
N LEU A 109 -34.65 6.34 32.10
CA LEU A 109 -33.32 6.09 31.56
C LEU A 109 -32.34 5.80 32.70
N THR A 110 -32.04 4.52 32.93
CA THR A 110 -31.04 4.07 33.92
C THR A 110 -29.61 4.03 33.38
N LYS A 111 -29.45 4.13 32.05
CA LYS A 111 -28.16 4.26 31.37
C LYS A 111 -28.28 5.18 30.16
N ASN A 112 -27.15 5.77 29.76
CA ASN A 112 -27.06 6.45 28.47
C ASN A 112 -27.29 5.45 27.33
N LEU A 113 -27.92 5.91 26.25
CA LEU A 113 -28.04 5.12 25.03
C LEU A 113 -26.65 4.91 24.43
N ASP A 114 -26.38 3.69 24.02
CA ASP A 114 -25.13 3.33 23.34
C ASP A 114 -25.06 4.06 21.99
N PRO A 115 -23.87 4.53 21.54
CA PRO A 115 -23.74 5.19 20.24
C PRO A 115 -24.11 4.23 19.10
N PRO A 116 -24.51 4.76 17.93
CA PRO A 116 -24.86 3.91 16.80
C PRO A 116 -23.61 3.17 16.32
N VAL A 117 -23.78 1.90 15.94
CA VAL A 117 -22.68 1.03 15.51
C VAL A 117 -22.93 0.63 14.06
N TYR A 118 -21.84 0.53 13.29
CA TYR A 118 -21.93 -0.02 11.94
C TYR A 118 -22.23 -1.52 12.00
N PRO A 119 -23.16 -2.02 11.17
CA PRO A 119 -23.46 -3.45 11.11
C PRO A 119 -22.25 -4.24 10.62
N ASP A 120 -22.28 -5.56 10.81
CA ASP A 120 -21.23 -6.48 10.35
C ASP A 120 -21.02 -6.38 8.83
N GLY A 121 -19.76 -6.44 8.40
CA GLY A 121 -19.36 -6.26 7.00
C GLY A 121 -19.22 -4.79 6.59
N SER A 122 -19.49 -3.86 7.50
CA SER A 122 -19.58 -2.42 7.28
C SER A 122 -18.74 -1.60 8.27
N GLN A 123 -17.87 -2.23 9.08
CA GLN A 123 -17.14 -1.59 10.18
C GLN A 123 -15.82 -0.91 9.75
N ASN A 124 -15.45 -1.01 8.47
CA ASN A 124 -14.24 -0.39 7.95
C ASN A 124 -14.42 1.12 7.70
N GLU A 125 -14.13 1.93 8.72
CA GLU A 125 -14.19 3.39 8.62
C GLU A 125 -13.19 3.97 7.61
N GLY A 126 -12.02 3.35 7.47
CA GLY A 126 -11.00 3.79 6.53
C GLY A 126 -11.45 3.66 5.08
N LEU A 127 -12.13 2.54 4.76
CA LEU A 127 -12.73 2.32 3.46
C LEU A 127 -13.87 3.29 3.18
N ARG A 128 -14.75 3.54 4.16
CA ARG A 128 -15.85 4.53 4.07
C ARG A 128 -15.34 5.91 3.70
N LYS A 129 -14.41 6.43 4.48
CA LYS A 129 -13.79 7.75 4.23
C LYS A 129 -13.14 7.86 2.85
N ARG A 130 -12.64 6.76 2.29
CA ARG A 130 -12.16 6.73 0.90
C ARG A 130 -13.29 6.68 -0.11
N HIS A 131 -14.35 5.93 0.16
CA HIS A 131 -15.53 5.85 -0.71
C HIS A 131 -16.21 7.22 -0.84
N ASP A 132 -16.43 7.92 0.27
CA ASP A 132 -17.06 9.25 0.29
C ASP A 132 -16.32 10.27 -0.59
N LEU A 133 -15.00 10.10 -0.76
CA LEU A 133 -14.19 10.98 -1.63
C LEU A 133 -14.34 10.68 -3.12
N VAL A 134 -14.79 9.48 -3.49
CA VAL A 134 -14.78 8.97 -4.86
C VAL A 134 -16.17 8.62 -5.39
N GLU A 135 -17.18 8.59 -4.54
CA GLU A 135 -18.50 8.03 -4.85
C GLU A 135 -19.15 8.71 -6.05
N ASP A 136 -19.04 10.04 -6.13
CA ASP A 136 -19.63 10.87 -7.18
C ASP A 136 -18.96 10.71 -8.55
N GLY A 137 -17.80 10.05 -8.62
CA GLY A 137 -17.03 9.89 -9.85
C GLY A 137 -16.29 11.14 -10.30
N ASP A 138 -16.06 12.07 -9.37
CA ASP A 138 -15.32 13.30 -9.59
C ASP A 138 -13.84 13.07 -9.93
N LYS A 139 -13.24 14.08 -10.56
CA LYS A 139 -11.81 14.07 -10.90
C LYS A 139 -10.99 14.41 -9.67
N ILE A 140 -10.09 13.50 -9.31
CA ILE A 140 -9.23 13.62 -8.15
C ILE A 140 -7.77 13.69 -8.61
N VAL A 141 -7.00 14.56 -7.96
CA VAL A 141 -5.56 14.65 -8.18
C VAL A 141 -4.85 13.86 -7.09
N LEU A 142 -4.16 12.79 -7.48
CA LEU A 142 -3.32 11.98 -6.61
C LEU A 142 -1.84 12.28 -6.83
N LEU A 143 -1.10 12.45 -5.75
CA LEU A 143 0.32 12.83 -5.76
C LEU A 143 1.11 11.90 -4.85
N ASP A 144 2.10 11.22 -5.40
CA ASP A 144 3.02 10.39 -4.61
C ASP A 144 4.39 10.25 -5.30
N SER A 145 5.38 9.83 -4.52
CA SER A 145 6.72 9.48 -5.01
C SER A 145 6.77 8.03 -5.49
N LEU A 146 7.56 7.75 -6.53
CA LEU A 146 7.74 6.38 -7.01
C LEU A 146 8.75 5.63 -6.15
N HIS A 147 8.37 4.46 -5.67
CA HIS A 147 9.18 3.61 -4.79
C HIS A 147 10.17 2.73 -5.58
N LEU A 148 11.10 3.37 -6.29
CA LEU A 148 12.14 2.73 -7.09
C LEU A 148 13.53 2.97 -6.48
N ASP A 149 14.40 1.96 -6.51
CA ASP A 149 15.70 1.99 -5.82
C ASP A 149 16.59 3.17 -6.28
N LEU A 150 16.53 3.54 -7.57
CA LEU A 150 17.30 4.66 -8.13
C LEU A 150 16.76 6.04 -7.68
N PHE A 151 15.49 6.13 -7.32
CA PHE A 151 14.90 7.41 -6.87
C PHE A 151 15.09 7.65 -5.38
N GLN A 152 15.57 6.64 -4.64
CA GLN A 152 15.90 6.75 -3.22
C GLN A 152 17.35 7.17 -2.96
N GLN A 153 18.22 7.22 -3.98
CA GLN A 153 19.59 7.69 -3.81
C GLN A 153 19.69 9.22 -4.01
N GLU A 154 20.65 9.83 -3.32
CA GLU A 154 20.76 11.30 -3.22
C GLU A 154 21.54 11.96 -4.36
N LYS A 155 22.28 11.19 -5.17
CA LYS A 155 23.08 11.73 -6.27
C LYS A 155 22.20 12.11 -7.46
N PHE A 156 22.56 13.22 -8.10
CA PHE A 156 21.93 13.65 -9.34
C PHE A 156 22.30 12.76 -10.52
N ILE A 157 21.35 12.56 -11.43
CA ILE A 157 21.58 11.91 -12.72
C ILE A 157 22.18 12.95 -13.68
N PRO A 158 23.30 12.67 -14.38
CA PRO A 158 23.92 13.62 -15.29
C PRO A 158 23.03 13.89 -16.51
N ASN A 159 23.31 14.99 -17.19
CA ASN A 159 22.62 15.35 -18.43
C ASN A 159 22.88 14.31 -19.53
N GLY A 160 21.92 14.14 -20.43
CA GLY A 160 22.04 13.23 -21.57
C GLY A 160 21.75 11.76 -21.27
N VAL A 161 21.30 11.43 -20.06
CA VAL A 161 20.80 10.09 -19.73
C VAL A 161 19.30 10.02 -20.06
N ASP A 162 18.93 9.10 -20.95
CA ASP A 162 17.53 8.78 -21.22
C ASP A 162 16.96 7.93 -20.08
N ILE A 163 15.85 8.37 -19.50
CA ILE A 163 15.16 7.67 -18.41
C ILE A 163 13.82 7.19 -18.95
N ARG A 164 13.67 5.86 -19.01
CA ARG A 164 12.43 5.24 -19.47
C ARG A 164 11.79 4.45 -18.35
N LEU A 165 10.56 4.84 -18.02
CA LEU A 165 9.68 4.15 -17.10
C LEU A 165 8.61 3.39 -17.88
N ARG A 166 8.41 2.10 -17.57
CA ARG A 166 7.30 1.29 -18.07
C ARG A 166 6.42 0.90 -16.90
N PHE A 167 5.13 1.22 -17.00
CA PHE A 167 4.14 0.92 -15.97
C PHE A 167 3.25 -0.22 -16.47
N ASN A 168 3.22 -1.33 -15.73
CA ASN A 168 2.29 -2.43 -15.98
C ASN A 168 1.08 -2.25 -15.06
N ARG A 169 -0.11 -2.14 -15.66
CA ARG A 169 -1.33 -1.80 -14.94
C ARG A 169 -1.92 -3.03 -14.25
N THR A 170 -2.31 -2.87 -12.99
CA THR A 170 -2.97 -3.93 -12.22
C THR A 170 -4.42 -4.13 -12.67
N LYS A 171 -4.99 -5.32 -12.44
CA LYS A 171 -6.42 -5.58 -12.60
C LYS A 171 -7.23 -4.86 -11.51
N SER A 172 -8.45 -4.44 -11.85
CA SER A 172 -9.31 -3.68 -10.92
C SER A 172 -9.59 -4.38 -9.61
N ASN A 173 -9.82 -5.70 -9.62
CA ASN A 173 -10.15 -6.46 -8.42
C ASN A 173 -9.06 -6.42 -7.34
N PHE A 174 -7.81 -6.11 -7.71
CA PHE A 174 -6.76 -5.92 -6.72
C PHE A 174 -6.91 -4.62 -5.95
N PHE A 175 -7.30 -3.52 -6.62
CA PHE A 175 -7.31 -2.19 -6.03
C PHE A 175 -8.72 -1.61 -5.73
N MET A 176 -9.77 -2.31 -6.16
CA MET A 176 -11.16 -2.02 -5.82
C MET A 176 -11.70 -3.17 -4.98
N MET A 177 -12.17 -2.85 -3.77
CA MET A 177 -12.97 -3.77 -2.97
C MET A 177 -14.43 -3.62 -3.35
N THR A 178 -15.05 -4.71 -3.79
CA THR A 178 -16.42 -4.69 -4.30
C THR A 178 -17.24 -5.83 -3.72
N LYS A 179 -18.54 -5.59 -3.56
CA LYS A 179 -19.50 -6.67 -3.31
C LYS A 179 -19.53 -7.62 -4.51
N ALA A 180 -19.77 -8.90 -4.26
CA ALA A 180 -19.91 -9.89 -5.33
C ALA A 180 -20.94 -9.42 -6.38
N GLY A 181 -20.54 -9.44 -7.65
CA GLY A 181 -21.35 -8.97 -8.79
C GLY A 181 -21.31 -7.46 -9.03
N SER A 182 -20.56 -6.70 -8.23
CA SER A 182 -20.35 -5.26 -8.39
C SER A 182 -18.99 -4.99 -9.04
N ASP A 183 -18.91 -3.90 -9.78
CA ASP A 183 -17.75 -3.51 -10.55
C ASP A 183 -17.17 -2.17 -10.07
N GLY A 184 -15.96 -1.87 -10.53
CA GLY A 184 -15.26 -0.66 -10.17
C GLY A 184 -13.96 -0.57 -10.92
N LYS A 185 -13.66 0.62 -11.44
CA LYS A 185 -12.40 0.91 -12.11
C LYS A 185 -11.95 2.33 -11.82
N VAL A 186 -10.68 2.56 -12.05
CA VAL A 186 -10.06 3.88 -11.99
C VAL A 186 -9.73 4.32 -13.40
N ASN A 187 -10.25 5.42 -13.92
CA ASN A 187 -9.78 5.93 -15.20
C ASN A 187 -8.64 6.93 -14.94
N ILE A 188 -7.48 6.64 -15.52
CA ILE A 188 -6.32 7.52 -15.46
C ILE A 188 -6.46 8.52 -16.60
N LEU A 189 -6.79 9.77 -16.26
CA LEU A 189 -7.01 10.83 -17.25
C LEU A 189 -5.69 11.47 -17.67
N SER A 190 -4.76 11.63 -16.73
CA SER A 190 -3.43 12.17 -17.01
C SER A 190 -2.41 11.75 -15.95
N MET A 191 -1.20 11.42 -16.40
CA MET A 191 -0.04 11.15 -15.55
C MET A 191 1.06 12.14 -15.86
N LEU A 192 1.59 12.78 -14.82
CA LEU A 192 2.70 13.71 -14.90
C LEU A 192 3.73 13.31 -13.85
N MET A 193 5.00 13.32 -14.22
CA MET A 193 6.12 13.12 -13.31
C MET A 193 6.86 14.44 -13.15
N TRP A 194 7.00 14.92 -11.92
CA TRP A 194 7.79 16.10 -11.62
C TRP A 194 9.21 15.68 -11.24
N MET A 195 10.19 16.30 -11.90
CA MET A 195 11.61 16.05 -11.66
C MET A 195 12.31 17.35 -11.29
N ARG A 196 13.15 17.31 -10.25
CA ARG A 196 13.96 18.45 -9.84
C ARG A 196 15.22 18.52 -10.70
N LYS A 197 15.38 19.60 -11.47
CA LYS A 197 16.61 19.91 -12.22
C LYS A 197 17.45 20.92 -11.46
N VAL A 198 18.70 20.55 -11.16
CA VAL A 198 19.69 21.46 -10.56
C VAL A 198 20.48 22.14 -11.68
N ARG A 199 20.67 23.45 -11.58
CA ARG A 199 21.51 24.25 -12.49
C ARG A 199 22.78 24.67 -11.76
N PRO A 200 23.88 23.89 -11.86
CA PRO A 200 25.15 24.26 -11.22
C PRO A 200 25.82 25.43 -11.95
N ALA A 201 26.79 26.07 -11.29
CA ALA A 201 27.64 27.08 -11.91
C ALA A 201 28.42 26.49 -13.11
N PRO A 202 28.72 27.28 -14.16
CA PRO A 202 29.40 26.78 -15.36
C PRO A 202 30.75 26.10 -15.09
N SER A 203 31.52 26.61 -14.13
CA SER A 203 32.82 26.02 -13.73
C SER A 203 32.66 24.59 -13.21
N VAL A 204 31.68 24.36 -12.33
CA VAL A 204 31.37 23.03 -11.78
C VAL A 204 30.88 22.08 -12.87
N LEU A 205 30.02 22.57 -13.77
CA LEU A 205 29.51 21.77 -14.88
C LEU A 205 30.64 21.32 -15.82
N ASN A 206 31.58 22.20 -16.14
CA ASN A 206 32.75 21.87 -16.95
C ASN A 206 33.64 20.82 -16.27
N THR A 207 33.89 20.96 -14.97
CA THR A 207 34.66 19.96 -14.20
C THR A 207 33.96 18.60 -14.18
N ILE A 208 32.63 18.57 -14.01
CA ILE A 208 31.85 17.32 -14.05
C ILE A 208 31.96 16.67 -15.44
N ASN A 209 31.78 17.44 -16.51
CA ASN A 209 31.88 16.92 -17.88
C ASN A 209 33.29 16.38 -18.19
N GLN A 210 34.34 17.06 -17.73
CA GLN A 210 35.72 16.57 -17.86
C GLN A 210 35.94 15.25 -17.11
N ARG A 211 35.42 15.13 -15.88
CA ARG A 211 35.52 13.87 -15.12
C ARG A 211 34.71 12.74 -15.74
N LEU A 212 33.52 13.02 -16.28
CA LEU A 212 32.69 11.98 -16.93
C LEU A 212 33.32 11.41 -18.21
N ASN A 213 34.28 12.12 -18.82
CA ASN A 213 35.07 11.60 -19.93
C ASN A 213 36.15 10.59 -19.49
N THR A 214 36.61 10.66 -18.24
CA THR A 214 37.66 9.78 -17.70
C THR A 214 37.11 8.71 -16.77
N GLU A 215 36.04 9.00 -16.04
CA GLU A 215 35.47 8.15 -14.99
C GLU A 215 33.95 8.02 -15.14
N THR A 216 33.44 6.81 -14.93
CA THR A 216 32.00 6.57 -14.91
C THR A 216 31.36 7.03 -13.60
N ALA A 217 30.18 7.64 -13.68
CA ALA A 217 29.36 7.96 -12.51
C ALA A 217 28.91 6.68 -11.77
N LYS A 218 29.30 6.55 -10.50
CA LYS A 218 28.94 5.41 -9.64
C LYS A 218 27.77 5.75 -8.72
N TYR A 219 26.69 4.99 -8.82
CA TYR A 219 25.50 5.09 -7.96
C TYR A 219 25.42 3.89 -7.03
N LEU A 220 25.29 4.16 -5.73
CA LEU A 220 25.07 3.13 -4.73
C LEU A 220 23.57 2.91 -4.61
N LEU A 221 23.10 1.73 -4.99
CA LEU A 221 21.68 1.37 -4.93
C LEU A 221 21.45 0.46 -3.72
N ARG A 222 20.50 0.84 -2.86
CA ARG A 222 19.95 -0.07 -1.85
C ARG A 222 18.76 -0.79 -2.47
N ARG A 223 18.92 -2.07 -2.77
CA ARG A 223 17.85 -2.88 -3.34
C ARG A 223 16.86 -3.29 -2.27
N VAL A 224 15.58 -3.11 -2.55
CA VAL A 224 14.48 -3.69 -1.78
C VAL A 224 13.83 -4.76 -2.65
N GLU A 225 14.01 -6.00 -2.24
CA GLU A 225 13.51 -7.20 -2.91
C GLU A 225 12.39 -7.82 -2.08
N VAL A 226 11.26 -8.10 -2.71
CA VAL A 226 10.12 -8.78 -2.08
C VAL A 226 10.10 -10.22 -2.57
N LYS A 227 10.07 -11.16 -1.63
CA LYS A 227 9.91 -12.59 -1.91
C LYS A 227 8.60 -13.07 -1.30
N THR A 228 7.86 -13.87 -2.04
CA THR A 228 6.56 -14.41 -1.63
C THR A 228 6.65 -15.91 -1.48
N PHE A 229 6.10 -16.43 -0.39
CA PHE A 229 6.03 -17.86 -0.11
C PHE A 229 4.60 -18.24 0.23
N THR A 230 4.12 -19.35 -0.32
CA THR A 230 2.79 -19.87 -0.01
C THR A 230 2.88 -20.87 1.13
N ILE A 231 2.07 -20.65 2.17
CA ILE A 231 1.93 -21.56 3.30
C ILE A 231 0.54 -22.18 3.22
N ALA A 232 0.47 -23.52 3.15
CA ALA A 232 -0.80 -24.22 3.09
C ALA A 232 -1.53 -24.17 4.44
N ARG A 233 -2.87 -24.21 4.40
CA ARG A 233 -3.68 -24.25 5.61
C ARG A 233 -3.36 -25.53 6.39
N GLY A 234 -3.12 -25.39 7.70
CA GLY A 234 -2.80 -26.52 8.58
C GLY A 234 -1.31 -26.86 8.67
N THR A 235 -0.44 -26.17 7.92
CA THR A 235 1.01 -26.32 8.07
C THR A 235 1.45 -25.84 9.46
N GLN A 236 2.13 -26.72 10.21
CA GLN A 236 2.65 -26.40 11.54
C GLN A 236 4.03 -25.74 11.51
N SER A 237 4.87 -26.11 10.55
CA SER A 237 6.20 -25.55 10.36
C SER A 237 6.50 -25.41 8.87
N LYS A 238 7.04 -24.25 8.50
CA LYS A 238 7.49 -23.95 7.15
C LYS A 238 8.87 -23.33 7.26
N ILE A 239 9.84 -23.98 6.62
CA ILE A 239 11.23 -23.52 6.53
C ILE A 239 11.49 -23.15 5.07
N GLU A 240 12.11 -21.99 4.87
CA GLU A 240 12.55 -21.50 3.57
C GLU A 240 14.05 -21.23 3.66
N ASP A 241 14.84 -22.05 3.00
CA ASP A 241 16.29 -21.93 2.97
C ASP A 241 16.75 -21.05 1.81
N HIS A 242 17.96 -20.50 1.93
CA HIS A 242 18.59 -19.67 0.89
C HIS A 242 17.76 -18.44 0.49
N LEU A 243 17.05 -17.83 1.45
CA LEU A 243 16.24 -16.63 1.23
C LEU A 243 17.00 -15.50 0.53
N PHE A 244 18.29 -15.33 0.81
CA PHE A 244 19.17 -14.39 0.13
C PHE A 244 20.52 -15.05 -0.14
N GLN A 245 20.95 -15.06 -1.40
CA GLN A 245 22.25 -15.60 -1.80
C GLN A 245 23.18 -14.43 -2.18
N GLY A 246 24.36 -14.38 -1.56
CA GLY A 246 25.36 -13.33 -1.80
C GLY A 246 25.20 -12.10 -0.90
N GLN A 247 24.33 -11.15 -1.26
CA GLN A 247 24.17 -9.92 -0.47
C GLN A 247 23.24 -10.13 0.73
N MET A 248 23.78 -9.98 1.93
CA MET A 248 22.99 -10.06 3.16
C MET A 248 22.12 -8.81 3.32
N PRO A 249 20.80 -8.97 3.55
CA PRO A 249 19.93 -7.83 3.78
C PRO A 249 20.26 -7.15 5.11
N LYS A 250 20.14 -5.82 5.16
CA LYS A 250 20.29 -5.05 6.41
C LYS A 250 19.04 -5.06 7.29
N ARG A 251 17.88 -5.35 6.70
CA ARG A 251 16.57 -5.38 7.36
C ARG A 251 15.68 -6.37 6.65
N ILE A 252 14.98 -7.20 7.41
CA ILE A 252 13.97 -8.12 6.91
C ILE A 252 12.62 -7.68 7.48
N VAL A 253 11.62 -7.62 6.62
CA VAL A 253 10.23 -7.32 6.97
C VAL A 253 9.40 -8.49 6.48
N LEU A 254 8.57 -9.04 7.36
CA LEU A 254 7.73 -10.19 7.08
C LEU A 254 6.28 -9.80 7.32
N GLY A 255 5.41 -10.23 6.41
CA GLY A 255 3.97 -10.01 6.50
C GLY A 255 3.24 -11.20 5.93
N LEU A 256 2.16 -11.62 6.59
CA LEU A 256 1.31 -12.71 6.13
C LEU A 256 0.00 -12.10 5.65
N VAL A 257 -0.40 -12.47 4.44
CA VAL A 257 -1.66 -12.04 3.83
C VAL A 257 -2.44 -13.27 3.39
N SER A 258 -3.75 -13.14 3.25
CA SER A 258 -4.56 -14.23 2.69
C SER A 258 -4.20 -14.43 1.21
N ASN A 259 -4.19 -15.69 0.74
CA ASN A 259 -3.93 -15.97 -0.67
C ASN A 259 -4.98 -15.33 -1.59
N ALA A 260 -6.24 -15.22 -1.13
CA ALA A 260 -7.30 -14.55 -1.87
C ALA A 260 -7.01 -13.05 -2.02
N GLY A 261 -6.65 -12.34 -0.95
CA GLY A 261 -6.26 -10.93 -1.01
C GLY A 261 -5.04 -10.69 -1.88
N PHE A 262 -3.99 -11.52 -1.75
CA PHE A 262 -2.78 -11.42 -2.58
C PHE A 262 -3.08 -11.53 -4.08
N ASN A 263 -4.00 -12.41 -4.48
CA ASN A 263 -4.39 -12.61 -5.88
C ASN A 263 -5.49 -11.65 -6.37
N GLY A 264 -5.90 -10.68 -5.54
CA GLY A 264 -6.88 -9.66 -5.90
C GLY A 264 -8.32 -10.17 -5.93
N ASP A 265 -8.73 -10.95 -4.92
CA ASP A 265 -10.15 -11.19 -4.67
C ASP A 265 -10.82 -9.87 -4.25
N PRO A 266 -11.89 -9.42 -4.94
CA PRO A 266 -12.50 -8.11 -4.69
C PRO A 266 -13.16 -7.99 -3.31
N THR A 267 -13.40 -9.09 -2.60
CA THR A 267 -13.96 -9.06 -1.24
C THR A 267 -12.88 -9.03 -0.15
N LYS A 268 -11.60 -9.05 -0.54
CA LYS A 268 -10.46 -9.12 0.38
C LYS A 268 -9.53 -7.96 0.18
N ASN A 269 -9.05 -7.40 1.29
CA ASN A 269 -8.06 -6.34 1.24
C ASN A 269 -6.66 -6.97 1.07
N PRO A 270 -5.90 -6.66 0.00
CA PRO A 270 -4.56 -7.22 -0.20
C PRO A 270 -3.57 -6.77 0.89
N PHE A 271 -3.83 -5.64 1.54
CA PHE A 271 -3.00 -5.09 2.61
C PHE A 271 -3.46 -5.46 4.02
N ASN A 272 -4.38 -6.42 4.15
CA ASN A 272 -4.78 -7.00 5.42
C ASN A 272 -3.72 -7.99 5.92
N PHE A 273 -2.68 -7.45 6.56
CA PHE A 273 -1.61 -8.23 7.18
C PHE A 273 -2.11 -8.86 8.48
N GLN A 274 -2.13 -10.18 8.51
CA GLN A 274 -2.64 -10.98 9.63
C GLN A 274 -1.51 -11.70 10.36
N ASN A 275 -1.73 -12.05 11.63
CA ASN A 275 -0.82 -12.93 12.35
C ASN A 275 -0.92 -14.38 11.83
N ALA A 276 -2.10 -14.78 11.32
CA ALA A 276 -2.40 -16.14 10.85
C ALA A 276 -2.12 -17.27 11.88
N GLY A 277 -2.11 -16.95 13.17
CA GLY A 277 -1.87 -17.91 14.25
C GLY A 277 -0.39 -18.33 14.40
N VAL A 278 0.54 -17.56 13.84
CA VAL A 278 1.98 -17.82 13.97
C VAL A 278 2.42 -17.58 15.40
N LYS A 279 2.93 -18.64 16.03
CA LYS A 279 3.44 -18.61 17.42
C LYS A 279 4.92 -18.27 17.50
N LYS A 280 5.70 -18.66 16.49
CA LYS A 280 7.16 -18.57 16.49
C LYS A 280 7.66 -18.22 15.10
N LEU A 281 8.60 -17.29 15.02
CA LEU A 281 9.30 -16.93 13.80
C LEU A 281 10.79 -16.85 14.08
N GLU A 282 11.58 -17.58 13.31
CA GLU A 282 13.04 -17.65 13.46
C GLU A 282 13.73 -17.32 12.15
N VAL A 283 14.81 -16.56 12.24
CA VAL A 283 15.70 -16.29 11.11
C VAL A 283 17.07 -16.83 11.48
N SER A 284 17.59 -17.74 10.66
CA SER A 284 18.94 -18.26 10.79
C SER A 284 19.88 -17.51 9.86
N ILE A 285 20.99 -17.02 10.39
CA ILE A 285 22.06 -16.40 9.61
C ILE A 285 23.31 -17.24 9.80
N ASN A 286 23.78 -17.88 8.73
CA ASN A 286 24.99 -18.73 8.74
C ASN A 286 24.98 -19.85 9.82
N GLY A 287 23.80 -20.38 10.17
CA GLY A 287 23.64 -21.42 11.19
C GLY A 287 23.30 -20.89 12.59
N ASP A 288 23.42 -19.58 12.83
CA ASP A 288 23.02 -18.96 14.09
C ASP A 288 21.55 -18.52 14.04
N ASN A 289 20.74 -19.13 14.90
CA ASN A 289 19.31 -18.86 14.97
C ASN A 289 19.02 -17.65 15.85
N THR A 290 18.44 -16.61 15.25
CA THR A 290 17.88 -15.48 15.99
C THR A 290 16.36 -15.61 16.04
N CYS A 291 15.80 -15.71 17.25
CA CYS A 291 14.35 -15.71 17.46
C CYS A 291 13.82 -14.29 17.34
N LEU A 292 12.78 -14.08 16.52
CA LEU A 292 12.17 -12.76 16.33
C LEU A 292 10.92 -12.64 17.20
N VAL A 293 10.88 -11.60 18.04
CA VAL A 293 9.68 -11.27 18.83
C VAL A 293 8.66 -10.58 17.93
N LEU A 294 7.48 -11.20 17.80
CA LEU A 294 6.35 -10.63 17.07
C LEU A 294 5.77 -9.45 17.86
N SER A 295 6.11 -8.23 17.46
CA SER A 295 5.51 -7.00 17.98
C SER A 295 4.50 -6.46 16.97
N ASN A 296 3.27 -6.19 17.43
CA ASN A 296 2.18 -5.59 16.62
C ASN A 296 2.48 -4.18 16.08
N ARG A 297 3.70 -3.65 16.21
CA ARG A 297 4.05 -2.32 15.69
C ARG A 297 5.30 -2.24 14.83
N THR A 298 6.32 -3.06 15.02
CA THR A 298 7.50 -3.13 14.12
C THR A 298 8.37 -4.29 14.57
N LEU A 299 8.85 -5.11 13.65
CA LEU A 299 9.98 -6.01 13.92
C LEU A 299 11.24 -5.15 14.07
N ARG A 300 11.65 -4.84 15.31
CA ARG A 300 12.99 -4.35 15.63
C ARG A 300 13.79 -5.51 16.19
N THR A 301 14.86 -5.88 15.50
CA THR A 301 15.92 -6.72 16.06
C THR A 301 16.70 -5.87 17.07
N THR A 302 16.52 -6.12 18.36
CA THR A 302 17.47 -5.71 19.39
C THR A 302 18.40 -6.89 19.64
N CYS A 303 19.63 -6.81 19.14
CA CYS A 303 20.74 -7.59 19.68
C CYS A 303 21.07 -7.04 21.07
N THR A 304 21.04 -7.90 22.08
CA THR A 304 21.96 -7.83 23.22
C THR A 304 22.92 -9.00 23.09
#